data_AF-A0A949ACC8-F1
#
_entry.id   AF-A0A949ACC8-F1
#
_cell.length_a   1.000
_cell.length_b   1.000
_cell.length_c   1.000
_cell.angle_alpha   90.00
_cell.angle_beta   90.00
_cell.angle_gamma   90.00
#
_symmetry.space_group_name_H-M   'P 1'
#
loop_
_entity.id
_entity.type
_entity.pdbx_description
1 polymer ?
#
loop_
_entity_poly.entity_id
_entity_poly.type
_entity_poly.pdbx_seq_one_letter_code
_entity_poly.pdbx_strand_id
1 'polypeptide(L)'
;MFKNLMQFWKGKDFLTEVLEEFKNMLDDTHKMFEAVCNKLIYNKEEPGLVDRVYDIDKKVNELQRNIRKRIVEHLSIQPSVDVSTSLLLMSVVKDAERLGDYAKNLLEVIDLLEKPMDRKTYSALFNNTEKEILELFKKTKAAFIGSDEAQARSSWEYETAIKNRCNEIVEKAAKSSFSVNEAVCFALIARYFKRIAAHLTNIATSVVVPLDELDYFDEKRKPT
;
A
#
# COMPACT_ATOMS: atom_id res chain seq x y z
N MET A 1 12.22 -7.72 -16.94
CA MET A 1 11.94 -6.54 -17.80
C MET A 1 12.50 -5.25 -17.17
N PHE A 2 12.24 -5.02 -15.89
CA PHE A 2 12.66 -3.82 -15.13
C PHE A 2 14.19 -3.58 -15.09
N LYS A 3 15.02 -4.62 -14.89
CA LYS A 3 16.49 -4.52 -14.97
C LYS A 3 17.01 -4.01 -16.32
N ASN A 4 16.36 -4.39 -17.42
CA ASN A 4 16.74 -3.96 -18.77
C ASN A 4 16.30 -2.51 -19.05
N LEU A 5 15.17 -2.06 -18.47
CA LEU A 5 14.78 -0.65 -18.49
C LEU A 5 15.80 0.23 -17.76
N MET A 6 16.32 -0.20 -16.62
CA MET A 6 17.36 0.53 -15.89
C MET A 6 18.72 0.58 -16.61
N GLN A 7 19.05 -0.40 -17.46
CA GLN A 7 20.34 -0.47 -18.16
C GLN A 7 20.45 0.42 -19.40
N PHE A 8 19.33 0.86 -19.99
CA PHE A 8 19.30 1.65 -21.23
C PHE A 8 19.24 3.18 -21.02
N TRP A 9 19.28 3.63 -19.76
CA TRP A 9 19.03 5.02 -19.37
C TRP A 9 20.23 5.95 -19.60
N LYS A 10 20.04 7.03 -20.36
CA LYS A 10 21.03 8.12 -20.55
C LYS A 10 20.91 9.26 -19.53
N GLY A 11 19.93 9.24 -18.62
CA GLY A 11 19.69 10.27 -17.60
C GLY A 11 19.70 9.75 -16.16
N LYS A 12 20.75 9.02 -15.74
CA LYS A 12 20.84 8.35 -14.42
C LYS A 12 20.31 9.19 -13.25
N ASP A 13 20.54 10.50 -13.27
CA ASP A 13 20.15 11.43 -12.21
C ASP A 13 18.62 11.48 -11.98
N PHE A 14 17.82 11.61 -13.05
CA PHE A 14 16.36 11.70 -12.93
C PHE A 14 15.75 10.44 -12.30
N LEU A 15 16.09 9.26 -12.82
CA LEU A 15 15.48 8.01 -12.38
C LEU A 15 15.91 7.70 -10.95
N THR A 16 17.17 7.97 -10.62
CA THR A 16 17.68 7.83 -9.24
C THR A 16 16.92 8.74 -8.28
N GLU A 17 16.72 10.01 -8.63
CA GLU A 17 15.96 10.94 -7.79
C GLU A 17 14.48 10.53 -7.66
N VAL A 18 13.81 10.11 -8.74
CA VAL A 18 12.41 9.65 -8.69
C VAL A 18 12.28 8.36 -7.85
N LEU A 19 13.20 7.42 -8.00
CA LEU A 19 13.20 6.19 -7.20
C LEU A 19 13.49 6.46 -5.73
N GLU A 20 14.34 7.43 -5.40
CA GLU A 20 14.58 7.82 -4.00
C GLU A 20 13.36 8.53 -3.40
N GLU A 21 12.69 9.42 -4.13
CA GLU A 21 11.42 10.02 -3.70
C GLU A 21 10.34 8.94 -3.49
N PHE A 22 10.23 7.98 -4.41
CA PHE A 22 9.27 6.88 -4.29
C PHE A 22 9.58 5.97 -3.08
N LYS A 23 10.85 5.67 -2.85
CA LYS A 23 11.29 4.93 -1.65
C LYS A 23 10.93 5.67 -0.37
N ASN A 24 11.07 7.00 -0.35
CA ASN A 24 10.65 7.83 0.78
C ASN A 24 9.13 7.74 1.02
N MET A 25 8.32 7.72 -0.05
CA MET A 25 6.86 7.50 0.08
C MET A 25 6.55 6.14 0.73
N LEU A 26 7.23 5.07 0.31
CA LEU A 26 7.04 3.74 0.91
C LEU A 26 7.47 3.69 2.38
N ASP A 27 8.60 4.32 2.73
CA ASP A 27 9.09 4.36 4.11
C ASP A 27 8.18 5.19 5.03
N ASP A 28 7.65 6.31 4.53
CA ASP A 28 6.76 7.17 5.29
C ASP A 28 5.39 6.48 5.52
N THR A 29 4.82 5.88 4.47
CA THR A 29 3.53 5.15 4.57
C THR A 29 3.63 3.88 5.41
N HIS A 30 4.77 3.18 5.38
CA HIS A 30 5.03 2.05 6.28
C HIS A 30 5.03 2.49 7.75
N LYS A 31 5.77 3.55 8.09
CA LYS A 31 5.80 4.09 9.47
C LYS A 31 4.44 4.59 9.92
N MET A 32 3.71 5.27 9.03
CA MET A 32 2.36 5.76 9.28
C MET A 32 1.41 4.59 9.58
N PHE A 33 1.41 3.55 8.75
CA PHE A 33 0.60 2.34 8.98
C PHE A 33 0.95 1.65 10.29
N GLU A 34 2.24 1.46 10.59
CA GLU A 34 2.70 0.85 11.85
C GLU A 34 2.22 1.63 13.08
N ALA A 35 2.34 2.96 13.06
CA ALA A 35 1.90 3.81 14.16
C ALA A 35 0.38 3.73 14.38
N VAL A 36 -0.40 3.77 13.30
CA VAL A 36 -1.86 3.64 13.36
C VAL A 36 -2.28 2.25 13.87
N CYS A 37 -1.65 1.18 13.40
CA CYS A 37 -1.91 -0.17 13.92
C CYS A 37 -1.54 -0.31 15.41
N ASN A 38 -0.46 0.35 15.85
CA ASN A 38 -0.07 0.35 17.27
C ASN A 38 -1.14 1.00 18.16
N LYS A 39 -1.72 2.12 17.71
CA LYS A 39 -2.85 2.75 18.39
C LYS A 39 -4.09 1.85 18.33
N LEU A 40 -4.46 1.35 17.16
CA LEU A 40 -5.66 0.53 16.96
C LEU A 40 -5.65 -0.74 17.82
N ILE A 41 -4.53 -1.47 17.88
CA ILE A 41 -4.50 -2.85 18.40
C ILE A 41 -4.01 -2.90 19.85
N TYR A 42 -3.04 -2.06 20.19
CA TYR A 42 -2.38 -2.07 21.50
C TYR A 42 -2.80 -0.90 22.38
N ASN A 43 -3.69 -0.02 21.90
CA ASN A 43 -4.06 1.23 22.54
C ASN A 43 -2.83 2.03 22.99
N LYS A 44 -1.76 1.99 22.19
CA LYS A 44 -0.51 2.67 22.49
C LYS A 44 -0.71 4.16 22.21
N GLU A 45 -0.75 4.96 23.28
CA GLU A 45 -0.80 6.41 23.16
C GLU A 45 0.55 6.93 22.63
N GLU A 46 0.47 7.72 21.57
CA GLU A 46 1.60 8.44 21.02
C GLU A 46 1.23 9.92 20.88
N PRO A 47 1.88 10.81 21.64
CA PRO A 47 1.63 12.25 21.55
C PRO A 47 1.83 12.75 20.11
N GLY A 48 0.85 13.50 19.60
CA GLY A 48 0.88 14.06 18.25
C GLY A 48 0.75 13.03 17.12
N LEU A 49 0.25 11.81 17.40
CA LEU A 49 0.01 10.80 16.37
C LEU A 49 -0.86 11.34 15.23
N VAL A 50 -1.98 12.00 15.57
CA VAL A 50 -2.92 12.55 14.60
C VAL A 50 -2.23 13.54 13.68
N ASP A 51 -1.60 14.57 14.24
CA ASP A 51 -0.88 15.59 13.46
C ASP A 51 0.18 14.96 12.55
N ARG A 52 0.95 14.00 13.07
CA ARG A 52 1.98 13.30 12.30
C ARG A 52 1.41 12.50 11.14
N VAL A 53 0.29 11.81 11.34
CA VAL A 53 -0.39 11.04 10.28
C VAL A 53 -0.84 11.99 9.17
N TYR A 54 -1.44 13.14 9.50
CA TYR A 54 -1.82 14.15 8.50
C TYR A 54 -0.62 14.78 7.80
N ASP A 55 0.46 15.06 8.52
CA ASP A 55 1.70 15.60 7.94
C ASP A 55 2.34 14.61 6.97
N ILE A 56 2.36 13.32 7.32
CA ILE A 56 2.87 12.27 6.42
C ILE A 56 1.97 12.15 5.18
N ASP A 57 0.65 12.10 5.32
CA ASP A 57 -0.30 12.05 4.20
C ASP A 57 -0.07 13.22 3.22
N LYS A 58 0.07 14.43 3.76
CA LYS A 58 0.37 15.64 2.97
C LYS A 58 1.72 15.52 2.26
N LYS A 59 2.77 15.08 2.96
CA LYS A 59 4.11 14.89 2.37
C LYS A 59 4.09 13.86 1.24
N VAL A 60 3.39 12.74 1.42
CA VAL A 60 3.24 11.70 0.39
C VAL A 60 2.48 12.23 -0.83
N ASN A 61 1.42 13.03 -0.62
CA ASN A 61 0.70 13.72 -1.69
C ASN A 61 1.59 14.71 -2.47
N GLU A 62 2.44 15.46 -1.77
CA GLU A 62 3.41 16.37 -2.40
C GLU A 62 4.46 15.62 -3.22
N LEU A 63 5.01 14.52 -2.69
CA LEU A 63 5.94 13.64 -3.42
C LEU A 63 5.29 13.05 -4.68
N GLN A 64 4.04 12.57 -4.59
CA GLN A 64 3.31 12.08 -5.77
C GLN A 64 3.22 13.15 -6.86
N ARG A 65 2.85 14.39 -6.49
CA ARG A 65 2.74 15.50 -7.44
C ARG A 65 4.10 15.86 -8.06
N ASN A 66 5.16 15.88 -7.27
CA ASN A 66 6.51 16.18 -7.73
C ASN A 66 7.03 15.11 -8.70
N ILE A 67 6.91 13.83 -8.35
CA ILE A 67 7.30 12.72 -9.23
C ILE A 67 6.55 12.79 -10.56
N ARG A 68 5.22 12.98 -10.54
CA ARG A 68 4.43 13.09 -11.77
C ARG A 68 4.86 14.29 -12.62
N LYS A 69 5.08 15.45 -12.01
CA LYS A 69 5.56 16.66 -12.71
C LYS A 69 6.88 16.39 -13.40
N ARG A 70 7.84 15.80 -12.70
CA ARG A 70 9.17 15.48 -13.24
C ARG A 70 9.07 14.48 -14.39
N ILE A 71 8.22 13.46 -14.29
CA ILE A 71 7.96 12.52 -15.40
C ILE A 71 7.42 13.24 -16.64
N VAL A 72 6.48 14.17 -16.49
CA VAL A 72 5.95 14.96 -17.62
C VAL A 72 7.04 15.84 -18.22
N GLU A 73 7.86 16.50 -17.41
CA GLU A 73 8.99 17.31 -17.88
C GLU A 73 10.00 16.47 -18.67
N HIS A 74 10.35 15.28 -18.14
CA HIS A 74 11.25 14.34 -18.81
C HIS A 74 10.72 13.91 -20.18
N LEU A 75 9.46 13.46 -20.25
CA LEU A 75 8.82 13.04 -21.50
C LEU A 75 8.60 14.20 -22.47
N SER A 76 8.45 15.44 -21.99
CA SER A 76 8.32 16.61 -22.87
C SER A 76 9.64 16.96 -23.57
N ILE A 77 10.77 16.72 -22.90
CA ILE A 77 12.12 16.97 -23.44
C ILE A 77 12.59 15.78 -24.29
N GLN A 78 12.23 14.55 -23.88
CA GLN A 78 12.65 13.29 -24.54
C GLN A 78 11.46 12.34 -24.78
N PRO A 79 10.54 12.66 -25.71
CA PRO A 79 9.23 12.00 -25.83
C PRO A 79 9.26 10.52 -26.24
N SER A 80 10.37 10.02 -26.78
CA SER A 80 10.52 8.61 -27.18
C SER A 80 11.33 7.77 -26.21
N VAL A 81 11.92 8.38 -25.19
CA VAL A 81 12.84 7.73 -24.25
C VAL A 81 12.05 7.36 -22.99
N ASP A 82 12.15 6.10 -22.57
CA ASP A 82 11.67 5.64 -21.26
C ASP A 82 10.17 5.82 -20.96
N VAL A 83 9.34 5.86 -22.01
CA VAL A 83 7.86 5.96 -21.91
C VAL A 83 7.27 4.86 -21.02
N SER A 84 7.67 3.59 -21.23
CA SER A 84 7.09 2.48 -20.46
C SER A 84 7.40 2.57 -18.96
N THR A 85 8.65 2.87 -18.58
CA THR A 85 9.00 3.08 -17.15
C THR A 85 8.36 4.35 -16.59
N SER A 86 8.22 5.40 -17.39
CA SER A 86 7.52 6.62 -16.97
C SER A 86 6.05 6.37 -16.67
N LEU A 87 5.36 5.60 -17.51
CA LEU A 87 3.95 5.19 -17.30
C LEU A 87 3.81 4.25 -16.11
N LEU A 88 4.75 3.31 -15.94
CA LEU A 88 4.80 2.44 -14.77
C LEU A 88 4.93 3.24 -13.48
N LEU A 89 5.88 4.20 -13.43
CA LEU A 89 6.09 5.10 -12.30
C LEU A 89 4.86 5.97 -12.01
N MET A 90 4.19 6.49 -13.04
CA MET A 90 2.92 7.21 -12.93
C MET A 90 1.83 6.38 -12.24
N SER A 91 1.82 5.06 -12.48
CA SER A 91 0.90 4.12 -11.84
C SER A 91 1.28 3.87 -10.38
N VAL A 92 2.49 3.36 -10.14
CA VAL A 92 2.89 2.92 -8.79
C VAL A 92 2.98 4.07 -7.78
N VAL A 93 3.28 5.30 -8.23
CA VAL A 93 3.26 6.49 -7.35
C VAL A 93 1.85 6.80 -6.84
N LYS A 94 0.82 6.44 -7.61
CA LYS A 94 -0.57 6.50 -7.16
C LYS A 94 -0.84 5.47 -6.08
N ASP A 95 -0.37 4.24 -6.28
CA ASP A 95 -0.55 3.18 -5.32
C ASP A 95 0.12 3.52 -3.99
N ALA A 96 1.34 4.07 -4.00
CA ALA A 96 2.04 4.51 -2.80
C ALA A 96 1.29 5.63 -2.05
N GLU A 97 0.67 6.58 -2.76
CA GLU A 97 -0.18 7.60 -2.15
C GLU A 97 -1.42 7.00 -1.49
N ARG A 98 -2.06 6.02 -2.14
CA ARG A 98 -3.21 5.30 -1.57
C ARG A 98 -2.88 4.59 -0.27
N LEU A 99 -1.64 4.12 -0.07
CA LEU A 99 -1.23 3.53 1.21
C LEU A 99 -1.36 4.54 2.36
N GLY A 100 -0.96 5.80 2.12
CA GLY A 100 -1.12 6.89 3.09
C GLY A 100 -2.59 7.19 3.37
N ASP A 101 -3.39 7.36 2.32
CA ASP A 101 -4.83 7.67 2.45
C ASP A 101 -5.58 6.60 3.27
N TYR A 102 -5.32 5.32 3.01
CA TYR A 102 -5.95 4.24 3.79
C TYR A 102 -5.39 4.10 5.21
N ALA A 103 -4.12 4.43 5.45
CA ALA A 103 -3.58 4.49 6.81
C ALA A 103 -4.23 5.62 7.61
N LYS A 104 -4.47 6.78 6.98
CA LYS A 104 -5.24 7.89 7.57
C LYS A 104 -6.69 7.47 7.82
N ASN A 105 -7.36 6.79 6.89
CA ASN A 105 -8.72 6.33 7.13
C ASN A 105 -8.81 5.29 8.27
N LEU A 106 -7.77 4.47 8.48
CA LEU A 106 -7.71 3.59 9.66
C LEU A 106 -7.66 4.41 10.96
N LEU A 107 -6.93 5.53 10.99
CA LEU A 107 -6.93 6.44 12.13
C LEU A 107 -8.33 7.03 12.36
N GLU A 108 -9.00 7.48 11.30
CA GLU A 108 -10.38 7.99 11.40
C GLU A 108 -11.35 6.95 11.95
N VAL A 109 -11.17 5.65 11.63
CA VAL A 109 -11.97 4.56 12.22
C VAL A 109 -11.67 4.37 13.71
N ILE A 110 -10.44 4.60 14.17
CA ILE A 110 -10.11 4.54 15.60
C ILE A 110 -10.94 5.57 16.37
N ASP A 111 -11.12 6.78 15.84
CA ASP A 111 -11.92 7.83 16.48
C ASP A 111 -13.43 7.52 16.48
N LEU A 112 -13.89 6.67 15.56
CA LEU A 112 -15.28 6.20 15.51
C LEU A 112 -15.58 5.09 16.52
N LEU A 113 -14.58 4.37 17.02
CA LEU A 113 -14.80 3.28 17.98
C LEU A 113 -15.30 3.83 19.32
N GLU A 114 -16.46 3.35 19.79
CA GLU A 114 -17.04 3.74 21.09
C GLU A 114 -16.17 3.32 22.29
N LYS A 115 -15.31 2.31 22.09
CA LYS A 115 -14.38 1.78 23.07
C LYS A 115 -13.11 1.30 22.37
N PRO A 116 -11.94 1.32 23.03
CA PRO A 116 -10.72 0.76 22.46
C PRO A 116 -10.94 -0.68 21.99
N MET A 117 -10.30 -1.02 20.87
CA MET A 117 -10.35 -2.38 20.31
C MET A 117 -9.87 -3.39 21.35
N ASP A 118 -10.70 -4.39 21.65
CA ASP A 118 -10.27 -5.51 22.48
C ASP A 118 -9.30 -6.41 21.71
N ARG A 119 -8.15 -6.73 22.31
CA ARG A 119 -7.10 -7.50 21.65
C ARG A 119 -7.52 -8.94 21.34
N LYS A 120 -8.40 -9.54 22.15
CA LYS A 120 -8.90 -10.90 21.88
C LYS A 120 -9.86 -10.87 20.70
N THR A 121 -10.75 -9.87 20.66
CA THR A 121 -11.64 -9.63 19.51
C THR A 121 -10.84 -9.39 18.24
N TYR A 122 -9.83 -8.53 18.29
CA TYR A 122 -8.94 -8.30 17.15
C TYR A 122 -8.27 -9.60 16.71
N SER A 123 -7.66 -10.35 17.63
CA SER A 123 -6.99 -11.61 17.30
C SER A 123 -7.96 -12.67 16.76
N ALA A 124 -9.22 -12.68 17.19
CA ALA A 124 -10.23 -13.63 16.71
C ALA A 124 -10.72 -13.29 15.30
N LEU A 125 -10.83 -11.99 14.97
CA LEU A 125 -11.33 -11.52 13.67
C LEU A 125 -10.21 -11.38 12.63
N PHE A 126 -9.15 -10.67 12.99
CA PHE A 126 -8.06 -10.24 12.11
C PHE A 126 -6.80 -11.10 12.25
N ASN A 127 -6.72 -11.96 13.27
CA ASN A 127 -5.53 -12.75 13.58
C ASN A 127 -4.29 -11.85 13.74
N ASN A 128 -3.32 -11.89 12.83
CA ASN A 128 -2.12 -11.06 12.82
C ASN A 128 -1.99 -10.29 11.49
N THR A 129 -3.11 -9.87 10.89
CA THR A 129 -3.12 -9.22 9.57
C THR A 129 -2.26 -7.95 9.50
N GLU A 130 -2.16 -7.19 10.58
CA GLU A 130 -1.24 -6.05 10.65
C GLU A 130 0.21 -6.46 10.41
N LYS A 131 0.65 -7.59 10.98
CA LYS A 131 2.02 -8.08 10.79
C LYS A 131 2.23 -8.62 9.39
N GLU A 132 1.22 -9.31 8.85
CA GLU A 132 1.24 -9.77 7.46
C GLU A 132 1.39 -8.57 6.50
N ILE A 133 0.69 -7.46 6.74
CA ILE A 133 0.81 -6.22 5.95
C ILE A 133 2.17 -5.54 6.16
N LEU A 134 2.69 -5.47 7.39
CA LEU A 134 4.04 -4.91 7.65
C LEU A 134 5.15 -5.72 6.97
N GLU A 135 5.03 -7.04 6.93
CA GLU A 135 5.94 -7.88 6.13
C GLU A 135 5.75 -7.65 4.63
N LEU A 136 4.51 -7.44 4.18
CA LEU A 136 4.23 -7.10 2.78
C LEU A 136 4.89 -5.77 2.38
N PHE A 137 4.89 -4.73 3.23
CA PHE A 137 5.66 -3.49 3.01
C PHE A 137 7.14 -3.78 2.74
N LYS A 138 7.78 -4.62 3.57
CA LYS A 138 9.20 -4.99 3.40
C LYS A 138 9.44 -5.70 2.07
N LYS A 139 8.55 -6.62 1.71
CA LYS A 139 8.61 -7.37 0.43
C LYS A 139 8.43 -6.44 -0.77
N THR A 140 7.45 -5.54 -0.72
CA THR A 140 7.21 -4.55 -1.79
C THR A 140 8.43 -3.67 -2.00
N LYS A 141 9.06 -3.19 -0.92
CA LYS A 141 10.30 -2.40 -1.02
C LYS A 141 11.45 -3.22 -1.64
N ALA A 142 11.64 -4.46 -1.20
CA ALA A 142 12.67 -5.35 -1.75
C ALA A 142 12.42 -5.68 -3.23
N ALA A 143 11.18 -5.96 -3.60
CA ALA A 143 10.77 -6.25 -4.97
C ALA A 143 11.00 -5.04 -5.89
N PHE A 144 10.46 -3.86 -5.53
CA PHE A 144 10.48 -2.69 -6.38
C PHE A 144 11.86 -2.02 -6.44
N ILE A 145 12.50 -1.78 -5.29
CA ILE A 145 13.81 -1.09 -5.24
C ILE A 145 14.96 -2.06 -5.56
N GLY A 146 14.88 -3.31 -5.07
CA GLY A 146 15.90 -4.34 -5.30
C GLY A 146 15.75 -5.09 -6.62
N SER A 147 14.66 -4.86 -7.37
CA SER A 147 14.29 -5.67 -8.55
C SER A 147 14.25 -7.18 -8.25
N ASP A 148 13.78 -7.53 -7.05
CA ASP A 148 13.66 -8.92 -6.60
C ASP A 148 12.33 -9.54 -7.06
N GLU A 149 12.40 -10.25 -8.19
CA GLU A 149 11.24 -10.92 -8.79
C GLU A 149 10.65 -12.02 -7.89
N ALA A 150 11.45 -12.65 -7.01
CA ALA A 150 10.95 -13.68 -6.11
C ALA A 150 10.08 -13.07 -5.01
N GLN A 151 10.51 -11.93 -4.45
CA GLN A 151 9.70 -11.19 -3.48
C GLN A 151 8.41 -10.67 -4.13
N ALA A 152 8.50 -10.15 -5.36
CA ALA A 152 7.34 -9.73 -6.15
C ALA A 152 6.29 -10.85 -6.25
N ARG A 153 6.71 -12.08 -6.60
CA ARG A 153 5.79 -13.22 -6.71
C ARG A 153 5.23 -13.66 -5.35
N SER A 154 6.04 -13.62 -4.29
CA SER A 154 5.57 -14.01 -2.95
C SER A 154 4.53 -13.06 -2.36
N SER A 155 4.46 -11.81 -2.84
CA SER A 155 3.50 -10.81 -2.35
C SER A 155 2.03 -11.21 -2.57
N TRP A 156 1.75 -12.00 -3.61
CA TRP A 156 0.40 -12.49 -3.92
C TRP A 156 -0.18 -13.42 -2.86
N GLU A 157 0.65 -14.26 -2.25
CA GLU A 157 0.20 -15.19 -1.22
C GLU A 157 -0.31 -14.43 0.00
N TYR A 158 0.38 -13.34 0.36
CA TYR A 158 -0.03 -12.42 1.42
C TYR A 158 -1.35 -11.73 1.06
N GLU A 159 -1.44 -11.11 -0.12
CA GLU A 159 -2.65 -10.42 -0.53
C GLU A 159 -3.86 -11.36 -0.57
N THR A 160 -3.70 -12.57 -1.14
CA THR A 160 -4.80 -13.53 -1.23
C THR A 160 -5.30 -13.94 0.15
N ALA A 161 -4.39 -14.23 1.08
CA ALA A 161 -4.74 -14.57 2.45
C ALA A 161 -5.47 -13.42 3.16
N ILE A 162 -4.95 -12.19 3.04
CA ILE A 162 -5.52 -10.98 3.64
C ILE A 162 -6.89 -10.68 3.03
N LYS A 163 -7.02 -10.73 1.69
CA LYS A 163 -8.26 -10.50 0.93
C LYS A 163 -9.37 -11.44 1.36
N ASN A 164 -9.07 -12.74 1.46
CA ASN A 164 -10.05 -13.74 1.88
C ASN A 164 -10.50 -13.49 3.33
N ARG A 165 -9.55 -13.28 4.26
CA ARG A 165 -9.85 -12.98 5.66
C ARG A 165 -10.69 -11.71 5.82
N CYS A 166 -10.34 -10.65 5.10
CA CYS A 166 -11.08 -9.38 5.14
C CYS A 166 -12.49 -9.51 4.57
N ASN A 167 -12.70 -10.28 3.51
CA ASN A 167 -14.04 -10.56 2.99
C ASN A 167 -14.87 -11.34 4.03
N GLU A 168 -14.30 -12.37 4.67
CA GLU A 168 -14.98 -13.12 5.74
C GLU A 168 -15.36 -12.23 6.93
N ILE A 169 -14.50 -11.29 7.32
CA ILE A 169 -14.80 -10.35 8.41
C ILE A 169 -16.01 -9.48 8.05
N VAL A 170 -16.08 -8.96 6.83
CA VAL A 170 -17.23 -8.16 6.38
C VAL A 170 -18.52 -8.98 6.41
N GLU A 171 -18.47 -10.23 5.92
CA GLU A 171 -19.63 -11.13 5.96
C GLU A 171 -20.05 -11.48 7.39
N LYS A 172 -19.08 -11.74 8.28
CA LYS A 172 -19.32 -11.99 9.71
C LYS A 172 -19.94 -10.77 10.36
N ALA A 173 -19.38 -9.58 10.16
CA ALA A 173 -19.89 -8.33 10.73
C ALA A 173 -21.36 -8.10 10.34
N ALA A 174 -21.71 -8.34 9.07
CA ALA A 174 -23.08 -8.19 8.56
C ALA A 174 -24.11 -9.17 9.17
N LYS A 175 -23.66 -10.29 9.74
CA LYS A 175 -24.51 -11.35 10.33
C LYS A 175 -24.26 -11.55 11.82
N SER A 176 -23.47 -10.67 12.43
CA SER A 176 -23.03 -10.79 13.83
C SER A 176 -24.07 -10.25 14.81
N SER A 177 -23.84 -10.52 16.09
CA SER A 177 -24.48 -9.82 17.21
C SER A 177 -23.63 -8.66 17.74
N PHE A 178 -22.69 -8.12 16.94
CA PHE A 178 -21.91 -6.95 17.35
C PHE A 178 -22.80 -5.72 17.48
N SER A 179 -22.33 -4.70 18.20
CA SER A 179 -23.00 -3.40 18.14
C SER A 179 -22.94 -2.85 16.70
N VAL A 180 -23.86 -1.95 16.34
CA VAL A 180 -23.82 -1.29 15.03
C VAL A 180 -22.48 -0.59 14.80
N ASN A 181 -21.95 0.07 15.84
CA ASN A 181 -20.64 0.71 15.79
C ASN A 181 -19.52 -0.30 15.49
N GLU A 182 -19.45 -1.40 16.25
CA GLU A 182 -18.45 -2.46 16.06
C GLU A 182 -18.53 -3.07 14.66
N ALA A 183 -19.73 -3.42 14.18
CA ALA A 183 -19.92 -4.00 12.86
C ALA A 183 -19.42 -3.07 11.74
N VAL A 184 -19.73 -1.77 11.82
CA VAL A 184 -19.27 -0.76 10.87
C VAL A 184 -17.76 -0.59 10.94
N CYS A 185 -17.19 -0.39 12.13
CA CYS A 185 -15.75 -0.17 12.30
C CYS A 185 -14.94 -1.39 11.86
N PHE A 186 -15.36 -2.62 12.20
CA PHE A 186 -14.66 -3.84 11.79
C PHE A 186 -14.72 -4.04 10.26
N ALA A 187 -15.86 -3.74 9.64
CA ALA A 187 -15.97 -3.80 8.19
C ALA A 187 -15.05 -2.78 7.51
N LEU A 188 -14.95 -1.55 8.04
CA LEU A 188 -14.05 -0.52 7.51
C LEU A 188 -12.58 -0.91 7.67
N ILE A 189 -12.16 -1.37 8.85
CA ILE A 189 -10.79 -1.87 9.09
C ILE A 189 -10.44 -2.97 8.09
N ALA A 190 -11.32 -3.97 7.92
CA ALA A 190 -11.12 -5.05 6.96
C ALA A 190 -10.99 -4.54 5.53
N ARG A 191 -11.80 -3.54 5.14
CA ARG A 191 -11.72 -2.95 3.80
C ARG A 191 -10.41 -2.20 3.59
N TYR A 192 -9.95 -1.42 4.56
CA TYR A 192 -8.69 -0.69 4.46
C TYR A 192 -7.46 -1.60 4.47
N PHE A 193 -7.42 -2.63 5.32
CA PHE A 193 -6.38 -3.67 5.27
C PHE A 193 -6.32 -4.37 3.92
N LYS A 194 -7.47 -4.76 3.36
CA LYS A 194 -7.54 -5.34 2.02
C LYS A 194 -7.00 -4.39 0.93
N ARG A 195 -7.35 -3.10 1.00
CA ARG A 195 -6.89 -2.10 0.03
C ARG A 195 -5.39 -1.85 0.13
N ILE A 196 -4.85 -1.72 1.34
CA ILE A 196 -3.41 -1.56 1.58
C ILE A 196 -2.65 -2.77 1.01
N ALA A 197 -3.12 -3.99 1.30
CA ALA A 197 -2.49 -5.19 0.77
C ALA A 197 -2.49 -5.22 -0.77
N ALA A 198 -3.61 -4.88 -1.41
CA ALA A 198 -3.70 -4.83 -2.87
C ALA A 198 -2.74 -3.80 -3.49
N HIS A 199 -2.69 -2.56 -2.96
CA HIS A 199 -1.78 -1.54 -3.48
C HIS A 199 -0.31 -1.91 -3.27
N LEU A 200 0.04 -2.54 -2.15
CA LEU A 200 1.39 -3.06 -1.93
C LEU A 200 1.78 -4.13 -2.95
N THR A 201 0.86 -5.03 -3.28
CA THR A 201 1.08 -6.08 -4.29
C THR A 201 1.14 -5.49 -5.71
N ASN A 202 0.32 -4.50 -6.05
CA ASN A 202 0.40 -3.80 -7.33
C ASN A 202 1.80 -3.21 -7.54
N ILE A 203 2.34 -2.52 -6.52
CA ILE A 203 3.70 -1.99 -6.55
C ILE A 203 4.74 -3.12 -6.64
N ALA A 204 4.61 -4.18 -5.84
CA ALA A 204 5.59 -5.27 -5.81
C ALA A 204 5.67 -6.00 -7.16
N THR A 205 4.53 -6.22 -7.80
CA THR A 205 4.39 -7.03 -9.02
C THR A 205 4.68 -6.24 -10.29
N SER A 206 4.71 -4.91 -10.18
CA SER A 206 5.07 -4.01 -11.27
C SER A 206 6.47 -4.28 -11.87
N VAL A 207 7.33 -5.03 -11.18
CA VAL A 207 8.67 -5.43 -11.68
C VAL A 207 8.65 -6.67 -12.56
N VAL A 208 7.60 -7.50 -12.47
CA VAL A 208 7.45 -8.77 -13.20
C VAL A 208 6.27 -8.79 -14.17
N VAL A 209 5.29 -7.89 -14.03
CA VAL A 209 4.08 -7.83 -14.84
C VAL A 209 4.23 -6.77 -15.96
N PRO A 210 3.77 -7.04 -17.20
CA PRO A 210 3.69 -6.04 -18.25
C PRO A 210 2.80 -4.85 -17.87
N LEU A 211 3.09 -3.66 -18.42
CA LEU A 211 2.37 -2.42 -18.09
C LEU A 211 0.84 -2.53 -18.32
N ASP A 212 0.44 -3.20 -19.40
CA ASP A 212 -0.97 -3.40 -19.79
C ASP A 212 -1.73 -4.39 -18.89
N GLU A 213 -1.01 -5.15 -18.06
CA GLU A 213 -1.58 -6.13 -17.12
C GLU A 213 -1.49 -5.69 -15.65
N LEU A 214 -0.94 -4.51 -15.39
CA LEU A 214 -0.95 -3.92 -14.05
C LEU A 214 -2.39 -3.84 -13.53
N ASP A 215 -2.58 -4.12 -12.25
CA ASP A 215 -3.87 -4.17 -11.56
C ASP A 215 -4.81 -5.34 -11.94
N TYR A 216 -4.58 -6.08 -13.04
CA TYR A 216 -5.47 -7.14 -13.53
C TYR A 216 -4.90 -8.56 -13.43
N PHE A 217 -3.74 -8.72 -12.81
CA PHE A 217 -3.04 -10.00 -12.77
C PHE A 217 -3.80 -11.11 -12.03
N ASP A 218 -4.67 -10.74 -11.09
CA ASP A 218 -5.58 -11.63 -10.36
C ASP A 218 -6.68 -12.26 -11.24
N GLU A 219 -7.10 -11.58 -12.31
CA GLU A 219 -8.27 -11.99 -13.12
C GLU A 219 -7.96 -13.15 -14.08
N LYS A 220 -6.70 -13.28 -14.52
CA LYS A 220 -6.25 -14.36 -15.41
C LYS A 220 -6.11 -15.73 -14.72
N ARG A 221 -6.43 -15.83 -13.43
CA ARG A 221 -6.32 -17.06 -12.63
C ARG A 221 -7.64 -17.72 -12.29
N LYS A 222 -8.79 -17.30 -12.83
CA LYS A 222 -9.93 -18.23 -12.89
C LYS A 222 -9.52 -19.34 -13.87
N PRO A 223 -9.29 -20.60 -13.42
CA PRO A 223 -9.18 -21.68 -14.37
C PRO A 223 -10.49 -21.71 -15.18
N THR A 224 -10.38 -21.62 -16.50
CA THR A 224 -11.39 -22.15 -17.40
C THR A 224 -11.52 -23.66 -17.19
#